data_AF-A0A7C3F3C2-F1
#
_entry.id   AF-A0A7C3F3C2-F1
#
_cell.length_a   1.000
_cell.length_b   1.000
_cell.length_c   1.000
_cell.angle_alpha   90.00
_cell.angle_beta   90.00
_cell.angle_gamma   90.00
#
_symmetry.space_group_name_H-M   'P 1'
#
loop_
_entity.id
_entity.type
_entity.pdbx_description
1 polymer ?
#
loop_
_entity_poly.entity_id
_entity_poly.type
_entity_poly.pdbx_seq_one_letter_code
_entity_poly.pdbx_strand_id
1 'polypeptide(L)' 'MGRGKSMTPRERMLAALARDVPDRVPVTVHQWQPYHLDRYLGGMSDLEAFRYFGLDAAI' A
#
# COMPACT_ATOMS: atom_id res chain seq x y z
N MET A 1 15.67 5.38 -19.99
CA MET A 1 14.92 5.95 -18.85
C MET A 1 15.36 5.22 -17.59
N GLY A 2 16.04 5.88 -16.66
CA GLY A 2 16.45 5.24 -15.40
C GLY A 2 15.20 4.86 -14.61
N ARG A 3 15.12 3.61 -14.14
CA ARG A 3 14.08 3.22 -13.18
C ARG A 3 14.26 4.13 -11.96
N GLY A 4 13.30 5.02 -11.70
CA GLY A 4 13.29 5.81 -10.48
C GLY A 4 13.41 4.90 -9.26
N LYS A 5 14.10 5.37 -8.22
CA LYS A 5 14.30 4.64 -6.97
C LYS A 5 12.94 4.15 -6.44
N SER A 6 12.79 2.85 -6.19
CA SER A 6 11.59 2.31 -5.54
C SER A 6 11.48 2.89 -4.14
N MET A 7 10.35 3.52 -3.82
CA MET A 7 10.07 4.10 -2.51
C MET A 7 9.36 3.09 -1.62
N THR A 8 9.66 3.13 -0.33
CA THR A 8 8.85 2.48 0.71
C THR A 8 7.48 3.16 0.83
N PRO A 9 6.46 2.49 1.40
CA PRO A 9 5.16 3.11 1.69
C PRO A 9 5.27 4.45 2.44
N ARG A 10 6.17 4.52 3.43
CA ARG A 10 6.42 5.73 4.21
C ARG A 10 7.03 6.85 3.37
N GLU A 11 8.07 6.56 2.60
CA GLU A 11 8.70 7.55 1.72
C GLU A 11 7.69 8.12 0.71
N ARG A 12 6.86 7.24 0.13
CA ARG A 12 5.81 7.62 -0.82
C ARG A 12 4.77 8.57 -0.22
N MET A 13 4.30 8.27 1.00
CA MET A 13 3.36 9.12 1.72
C MET A 13 3.97 10.50 2.04
N LEU A 14 5.21 10.53 2.52
CA LEU A 14 5.90 11.78 2.86
C LEU A 14 6.15 12.65 1.62
N ALA A 15 6.53 12.04 0.49
CA ALA A 15 6.68 12.76 -0.78
C ALA A 15 5.36 13.40 -1.23
N ALA A 16 4.25 12.66 -1.17
CA ALA A 16 2.93 13.19 -1.52
C ALA A 16 2.50 14.36 -0.61
N LEU A 17 2.72 14.25 0.70
CA LEU A 17 2.44 15.34 1.66
C LEU A 17 3.31 16.58 1.43
N ALA A 18 4.55 16.38 0.98
CA ALA A 18 5.47 17.46 0.62
C ALA A 18 5.17 18.09 -0.75
N ARG A 19 4.17 17.58 -1.49
CA ARG A 19 3.87 17.95 -2.90
C ARG A 19 5.03 17.64 -3.86
N ASP A 20 5.82 16.62 -3.57
CA ASP A 20 6.84 16.05 -4.45
C ASP A 20 6.26 14.93 -5.33
N VAL A 21 7.07 14.35 -6.22
CA VAL A 21 6.68 13.28 -7.15
C VAL A 21 7.06 11.90 -6.58
N PRO A 22 6.12 11.14 -5.99
CA PRO A 22 6.39 9.77 -5.57
C PRO A 22 6.61 8.83 -6.78
N ASP A 23 7.22 7.67 -6.54
CA ASP A 23 7.43 6.64 -7.57
C ASP A 23 6.12 6.03 -8.13
N ARG A 24 5.03 6.08 -7.36
CA ARG A 24 3.63 5.87 -7.77
C ARG A 24 2.69 6.57 -6.78
N VAL A 25 1.40 6.69 -7.11
CA VAL A 25 0.39 7.22 -6.17
C VAL A 25 0.36 6.34 -4.90
N PRO A 26 0.48 6.92 -3.69
CA PRO A 26 0.30 6.18 -2.45
C PRO A 26 -1.17 5.82 -2.26
N VAL A 27 -1.46 4.56 -1.94
CA VAL A 27 -2.82 4.07 -1.72
C VAL A 27 -2.84 3.15 -0.51
N THR A 28 -3.63 3.48 0.50
CA THR A 28 -3.83 2.67 1.70
C THR A 28 -5.31 2.62 2.08
N VAL A 29 -5.70 1.66 2.91
CA VAL A 29 -7.05 1.53 3.46
C VAL A 29 -6.99 1.59 4.98
N HIS A 30 -7.99 2.22 5.61
CA HIS A 30 -8.10 2.28 7.07
C HIS A 30 -8.59 0.93 7.60
N GLN A 31 -7.65 0.00 7.72
CA GLN A 31 -7.83 -1.39 8.14
C GLN A 31 -8.60 -2.28 7.14
N TRP A 32 -8.18 -3.54 7.08
CA TRP A 32 -8.92 -4.55 6.35
C TRP A 32 -10.10 -5.04 7.19
N GLN A 33 -11.23 -5.28 6.54
CA GLN A 33 -12.40 -5.86 7.20
C GLN A 33 -12.21 -7.37 7.31
N PRO A 34 -12.21 -7.97 8.52
CA PRO A 34 -11.96 -9.40 8.70
C PRO A 34 -12.87 -10.28 7.83
N TYR A 35 -14.16 -9.93 7.75
CA TYR A 35 -15.11 -10.64 6.89
C TYR A 35 -14.67 -10.66 5.42
N HIS A 36 -14.12 -9.56 4.89
CA HIS A 36 -13.68 -9.52 3.50
C HIS A 36 -12.45 -10.42 3.28
N LEU A 37 -11.50 -10.38 4.21
CA LEU A 37 -10.30 -11.22 4.19
C LEU A 37 -10.69 -12.71 4.17
N ASP A 38 -11.56 -13.13 5.08
CA ASP A 38 -11.97 -14.52 5.22
C ASP A 38 -12.86 -14.99 4.05
N ARG A 39 -13.85 -14.17 3.67
CA ARG A 39 -14.86 -14.57 2.69
C ARG A 39 -14.36 -14.55 1.25
N TYR A 40 -13.49 -13.60 0.90
CA TYR A 40 -13.12 -13.32 -0.49
C TYR A 40 -11.61 -13.46 -0.77
N LEU A 41 -10.76 -13.36 0.25
CA LEU A 41 -9.30 -13.44 0.07
C LEU A 41 -8.69 -14.70 0.70
N GLY A 42 -9.52 -15.66 1.11
CA GLY A 42 -9.06 -16.95 1.64
C GLY A 42 -8.35 -16.85 2.99
N GLY A 43 -8.70 -15.85 3.81
CA GLY A 43 -8.12 -15.66 5.14
C GLY A 43 -6.73 -15.03 5.12
N MET A 44 -6.39 -14.25 4.09
CA MET A 44 -5.16 -13.45 4.07
C MET A 44 -5.07 -12.56 5.31
N SER A 45 -3.86 -12.45 5.88
CA SER A 45 -3.56 -11.37 6.82
C SER A 45 -3.60 -10.01 6.13
N ASP A 46 -3.76 -8.94 6.91
CA ASP A 46 -3.72 -7.55 6.42
C ASP A 46 -2.50 -7.27 5.53
N LEU A 47 -1.31 -7.71 5.95
CA LEU A 47 -0.06 -7.54 5.21
C LEU A 47 -0.06 -8.31 3.89
N GLU A 48 -0.65 -9.50 3.85
CA GLU A 48 -0.79 -10.27 2.61
C GLU A 48 -1.77 -9.60 1.66
N ALA A 49 -2.90 -9.08 2.16
CA ALA A 49 -3.86 -8.33 1.36
C ALA A 49 -3.24 -7.06 0.77
N PHE A 50 -2.48 -6.27 1.55
CA PHE A 50 -1.74 -5.11 1.04
C PHE A 50 -0.79 -5.51 -0.10
N ARG A 51 -0.04 -6.60 0.05
CA ARG A 51 0.86 -7.10 -1.01
C ARG A 51 0.09 -7.58 -2.24
N TYR A 52 -0.99 -8.33 -2.04
CA TYR A 52 -1.81 -8.89 -3.13
C TYR A 52 -2.36 -7.80 -4.06
N PHE A 53 -2.83 -6.69 -3.48
CA PHE A 53 -3.35 -5.57 -4.26
C PHE A 53 -2.30 -4.51 -4.65
N GLY A 54 -1.04 -4.66 -4.24
CA GLY A 54 0.01 -3.66 -4.49
C GLY A 54 -0.21 -2.34 -3.74
N LEU A 55 -0.92 -2.39 -2.62
CA LEU A 55 -1.25 -1.24 -1.77
C LEU A 55 -0.15 -0.98 -0.73
N ASP A 56 -0.19 0.21 -0.15
CA ASP A 56 0.73 0.69 0.88
C ASP A 56 0.23 0.31 2.27
N ALA A 57 0.89 -0.67 2.88
CA ALA A 57 0.60 -1.06 4.25
C ALA A 57 0.86 0.10 5.22
N ALA A 58 -0.19 0.49 5.96
CA ALA A 58 -0.16 1.46 7.05
C ALA A 58 -0.74 0.78 8.30
N ILE A 59 0.10 -0.01 8.97
CA ILE A 59 -0.25 -0.87 10.10
C ILE A 59 0.69 -0.56 11.27
#